data_AF-A0A7W1PC65-F1
#
_entry.id   AF-A0A7W1PC65-F1
#
_cell.length_a   1.000
_cell.length_b   1.000
_cell.length_c   1.000
_cell.angle_alpha   90.00
_cell.angle_beta   90.00
_cell.angle_gamma   90.00
#
_symmetry.space_group_name_H-M   'P 1'
#
loop_
_entity.id
_entity.type
_entity.pdbx_description
1 polymer ?
#
loop_
_entity_poly.entity_id
_entity_poly.type
_entity_poly.pdbx_seq_one_letter_code
_entity_poly.pdbx_strand_id
1 'polypeptide(L)' 'MTLLYPRRTAIAILSVVLVLAAAEAQAQRRAISEKDLFQFVWVADPQISPDGSQVAFV' A
#
# COMPACT_ATOMS: atom_id res chain seq x y z
N MET A 1 -32.39 -33.40 -12.33
CA MET A 1 -32.28 -32.45 -11.20
C MET A 1 -30.80 -32.09 -10.97
N THR A 2 -30.06 -31.67 -12.01
CA THR A 2 -28.58 -31.61 -11.98
C THR A 2 -27.95 -30.46 -12.78
N LEU A 3 -28.75 -29.54 -13.33
CA LEU A 3 -28.26 -28.40 -14.13
C LEU A 3 -27.99 -27.12 -13.31
N LEU A 4 -28.36 -27.10 -12.02
CA LEU A 4 -28.15 -25.95 -11.12
C LEU A 4 -26.80 -25.98 -10.38
N TYR A 5 -26.09 -27.12 -10.37
CA TYR A 5 -24.80 -27.29 -9.71
C TYR A 5 -23.60 -26.57 -10.36
N PRO A 6 -23.39 -26.57 -11.69
CA PRO A 6 -22.15 -26.05 -12.28
C PRO A 6 -22.01 -24.53 -12.07
N ARG A 7 -23.14 -23.81 -12.02
CA ARG A 7 -23.16 -22.36 -11.75
C ARG A 7 -22.74 -22.06 -10.31
N ARG A 8 -23.15 -22.88 -9.35
CA ARG A 8 -22.76 -22.73 -7.94
C ARG A 8 -21.28 -23.04 -7.75
N THR A 9 -20.77 -24.09 -8.42
CA THR A 9 -19.34 -24.43 -8.41
C THR A 9 -18.50 -23.35 -9.06
N ALA A 10 -18.93 -22.79 -10.21
CA ALA A 10 -18.23 -21.71 -10.88
C ALA A 10 -18.17 -20.42 -10.04
N ILE A 11 -19.27 -20.08 -9.35
CA ILE A 11 -19.29 -18.94 -8.42
C ILE A 11 -18.34 -19.19 -7.26
N ALA A 12 -18.37 -20.37 -6.64
CA ALA A 12 -17.47 -20.71 -5.54
C ALA A 12 -15.99 -20.63 -5.95
N ILE A 13 -15.65 -21.15 -7.13
CA ILE A 13 -14.27 -21.06 -7.68
C ILE A 13 -13.90 -19.60 -7.92
N LEU A 14 -14.78 -18.82 -8.56
CA LEU A 14 -14.53 -17.40 -8.82
C LEU A 14 -14.34 -16.62 -7.52
N SER A 15 -15.15 -16.89 -6.49
CA SER A 15 -15.01 -16.29 -5.16
C SER A 15 -13.66 -16.64 -4.52
N VAL A 16 -13.22 -17.89 -4.61
CA VAL A 16 -11.90 -18.31 -4.10
C VAL A 16 -10.78 -17.60 -4.84
N VAL A 17 -10.84 -17.53 -6.17
CA VAL A 17 -9.83 -16.83 -6.99
C VAL A 17 -9.78 -15.34 -6.64
N LEU A 18 -10.93 -14.69 -6.49
CA LEU A 18 -11.02 -13.28 -6.10
C LEU A 18 -10.39 -13.01 -4.72
N VAL A 19 -10.65 -13.88 -3.73
CA VAL A 19 -10.06 -13.76 -2.39
C VAL A 19 -8.54 -13.92 -2.42
N LEU A 20 -8.04 -14.89 -3.20
CA LEU A 20 -6.59 -15.11 -3.32
C LEU A 20 -5.90 -13.95 -4.04
N ALA A 21 -6.48 -13.42 -5.11
CA ALA A 21 -5.95 -12.26 -5.82
C ALA A 21 -5.95 -10.99 -4.94
N ALA A 22 -6.99 -10.79 -4.11
CA ALA A 22 -7.05 -9.66 -3.18
C ALA A 22 -6.01 -9.75 -2.05
N ALA A 23 -5.62 -10.97 -1.64
CA ALA A 23 -4.58 -11.17 -0.64
C ALA A 23 -3.19 -10.73 -1.14
N GLU A 24 -2.89 -10.95 -2.42
CA GLU A 24 -1.65 -10.47 -3.06
C GLU A 24 -1.66 -8.96 -3.27
N ALA A 25 -2.82 -8.37 -3.55
CA ALA A 25 -2.98 -6.93 -3.74
C ALA A 25 -2.84 -6.11 -2.46
N GLN A 26 -2.86 -6.75 -1.29
CA GLN A 26 -2.54 -6.09 -0.03
C GLN A 26 -1.03 -5.84 0.02
N ALA A 27 -0.61 -4.71 -0.54
CA ALA A 27 0.74 -4.20 -0.40
C ALA A 27 1.13 -4.30 1.07
N GLN A 28 2.15 -5.11 1.35
CA GLN A 28 2.54 -5.44 2.71
C GLN A 28 3.03 -4.16 3.38
N ARG A 29 2.14 -3.51 4.13
CA ARG A 29 2.49 -2.39 5.00
C ARG A 29 3.37 -2.97 6.10
N ARG A 30 4.68 -3.00 5.83
CA ARG A 30 5.66 -3.46 6.80
C ARG A 30 5.72 -2.45 7.94
N ALA A 31 5.84 -2.96 9.16
CA ALA A 31 6.21 -2.11 10.29
C ALA A 31 7.59 -1.47 10.04
N ILE A 32 7.79 -0.27 10.58
CA ILE A 32 9.10 0.37 10.62
C ILE A 32 10.01 -0.47 11.50
N SER A 33 11.22 -0.70 11.02
CA SER A 33 12.32 -1.33 11.75
C SER A 33 13.40 -0.30 12.05
N GLU A 34 14.30 -0.61 12.98
CA GLU A 34 15.45 0.22 13.33
C GLU A 34 16.32 0.58 12.12
N LYS A 35 16.43 -0.32 11.14
CA LYS A 35 17.21 -0.09 9.92
C LYS A 35 16.64 1.02 9.04
N ASP A 36 15.34 1.25 9.12
CA ASP A 36 14.67 2.26 8.31
C ASP A 36 15.02 3.67 8.79
N LEU A 37 15.39 3.83 10.07
CA LEU A 37 15.85 5.12 10.62
C LEU A 37 17.11 5.64 9.91
N PHE A 38 17.99 4.75 9.43
CA PHE A 38 19.19 5.15 8.68
C PHE A 38 18.88 5.63 7.26
N GLN A 39 17.66 5.37 6.77
CA GLN A 39 17.21 5.81 5.45
C GLN A 39 16.39 7.09 5.53
N PHE A 40 16.08 7.58 6.74
CA PHE A 40 15.34 8.81 6.90
C PHE A 40 16.23 10.00 6.56
N VAL A 41 15.66 10.92 5.77
CA VAL A 41 16.24 12.23 5.54
C VAL A 41 15.80 13.13 6.68
N TRP A 42 16.76 13.67 7.42
CA TRP A 42 16.52 14.64 8.47
C TRP A 42 16.53 16.03 7.82
N VAL A 43 15.49 16.82 8.11
CA VAL A 43 15.35 18.19 7.60
C VAL A 43 15.28 19.12 8.80
N ALA A 44 16.14 20.13 8.84
CA ALA A 44 16.23 21.09 9.92
C ALA A 44 16.45 22.52 9.39
N ASP A 45 16.31 23.48 10.30
CA ASP A 45 16.55 24.91 10.08
C ASP A 45 15.94 25.48 8.78
N PRO A 46 14.61 25.40 8.61
CA PRO A 46 13.98 25.98 7.44
C PRO A 46 14.10 27.51 7.46
N GLN A 47 14.73 28.07 6.44
CA GLN A 47 14.88 29.51 6.23
C GLN A 47 14.02 29.94 5.04
N ILE A 48 13.12 30.89 5.27
CA ILE A 48 12.14 31.36 4.27
C ILE A 48 12.63 32.68 3.67
N SER A 49 12.52 32.84 2.35
CA SER A 49 12.83 34.12 1.69
C SER A 49 11.87 35.24 2.11
N PRO A 50 12.28 36.53 2.11
CA PRO A 50 11.41 37.63 2.57
C PRO A 50 10.11 37.79 1.78
N ASP A 51 10.12 37.42 0.49
CA ASP A 51 8.95 37.40 -0.39
C ASP A 51 8.13 36.10 -0.28
N GLY A 52 8.60 35.13 0.50
CA GLY A 52 7.94 33.85 0.74
C GLY A 52 7.96 32.86 -0.44
N SER A 53 8.70 33.16 -1.51
CA SER A 53 8.71 32.33 -2.71
C SER A 53 9.53 31.04 -2.57
N GLN A 54 10.47 30.98 -1.60
CA GLN A 54 11.41 29.88 -1.45
C GLN A 54 11.70 29.54 0.01
N VAL A 55 12.08 28.28 0.25
CA VAL A 55 12.56 27.78 1.55
C VAL A 55 13.82 26.96 1.34
N ALA A 56 14.89 27.30 2.07
CA ALA A 56 16.12 26.50 2.18
C ALA A 56 16.14 25.73 3.51
N PHE A 57 16.75 24.55 3.54
CA PHE A 57 16.88 23.71 4.74
C PHE A 57 18.15 22.87 4.67
N VAL A 58 18.58 22.30 5.81
CA VAL A 58 19.75 21.42 5.93
C VAL A 58 19.42 20.06 6.53
#